data_AF-A0AA39FMA3-F1
#
_entry.id   AF-A0AA39FMA3-F1
#
_cell.length_a   1.000
_cell.length_b   1.000
_cell.length_c   1.000
_cell.angle_alpha   90.00
_cell.angle_beta   90.00
_cell.angle_gamma   90.00
#
_symmetry.space_group_name_H-M   'P 1'
#
loop_
_entity.id
_entity.type
_entity.pdbx_description
1 polymer ?
#
loop_
_entity_poly.entity_id
_entity_poly.type
_entity_poly.pdbx_seq_one_letter_code
_entity_poly.pdbx_strand_id
1 'polypeptide(L)'
;MGETKIVVKKLAHDFELEAFDNMICDDIKFHQLCWRNKNNINEDSNDNINYNSYIESTVSLNFSNDKTNGLTLCPTTKHLENIINQSVINNFNDTANLWTIININAEPIILTILSSDDGWPVPKYYGACGRIIIESYVGLPLTFYYNEPWLRRAKIALYLLEAAQMFTFGNDDYAFYLTDISADNIAIDNYDKPKFVDLENIFILNKNSMATDQRKDWNDLHVSDSGIECDNCFVFSPRDICSHRISDHNYYAICQHILYFIKSKSSMSEGFLHDIPKNILNKYSQLEIMLNECAIPTIEQSRISAGDKLQKILREIVEKEK
;
A
#
# COMPACT_ATOMS: atom_id res chain seq x y z
N MET A 1 27.09 -6.55 -18.99
CA MET A 1 26.17 -6.76 -17.84
C MET A 1 26.11 -5.43 -17.11
N GLY A 2 24.96 -4.75 -17.12
CA GLY A 2 24.81 -3.48 -16.43
C GLY A 2 24.80 -3.70 -14.91
N GLU A 3 25.32 -2.75 -14.15
CA GLU A 3 25.27 -2.78 -12.69
C GLU A 3 23.82 -2.71 -12.21
N THR A 4 23.32 -3.80 -11.61
CA THR A 4 22.02 -3.80 -10.95
C THR A 4 22.13 -3.04 -9.63
N LYS A 5 21.50 -1.87 -9.56
CA LYS A 5 21.40 -1.10 -8.30
C LYS A 5 20.31 -1.71 -7.42
N ILE A 6 20.64 -1.91 -6.15
CA ILE A 6 19.76 -2.48 -5.13
C ILE A 6 19.59 -1.50 -3.98
N VAL A 7 18.48 -1.65 -3.26
CA VAL A 7 18.23 -0.98 -1.97
C VAL A 7 18.22 -2.05 -0.90
N VAL A 8 18.90 -1.75 0.20
CA VAL A 8 18.92 -2.59 1.41
C VAL A 8 18.21 -1.80 2.48
N LYS A 9 17.02 -2.25 2.90
CA LYS A 9 16.24 -1.58 3.94
C LYS A 9 16.25 -2.38 5.23
N LYS A 10 16.29 -1.65 6.33
CA LYS A 10 16.00 -2.18 7.66
C LYS A 10 14.47 -2.22 7.81
N LEU A 11 13.93 -3.35 8.28
CA LEU A 11 12.49 -3.56 8.32
C LEU A 11 11.76 -2.71 9.38
N ALA A 12 12.45 -2.18 10.39
CA ALA A 12 11.81 -1.36 11.42
C ALA A 12 12.83 -0.46 12.12
N HIS A 13 12.36 0.54 12.86
CA HIS A 13 13.21 1.38 13.69
C HIS A 13 13.82 0.60 14.86
N ASP A 14 14.94 1.10 15.42
CA ASP A 14 15.63 0.41 16.53
C ASP A 14 14.72 0.16 17.73
N PHE A 15 13.86 1.13 18.07
CA PHE A 15 12.95 1.01 19.21
C PHE A 15 11.85 -0.03 18.97
N GLU A 16 11.36 -0.19 17.74
CA GLU A 16 10.35 -1.20 17.39
C GLU A 16 10.95 -2.60 17.43
N LEU A 17 12.17 -2.74 16.92
CA LEU A 17 12.92 -3.99 17.00
C LEU A 17 13.24 -4.39 18.44
N GLU A 18 13.61 -3.42 19.28
CA GLU A 18 13.85 -3.66 20.71
C GLU A 18 12.55 -4.04 21.43
N ALA A 19 11.43 -3.37 21.12
CA ALA A 19 10.12 -3.71 21.66
C ALA A 19 9.70 -5.14 21.27
N PHE A 20 9.87 -5.51 20.00
CA PHE A 20 9.62 -6.87 19.54
C PHE A 20 10.53 -7.89 20.22
N ASP A 21 11.83 -7.59 20.35
CA ASP A 21 12.79 -8.46 21.05
C ASP A 21 12.40 -8.68 22.52
N ASN A 22 12.02 -7.62 23.23
CA ASN A 22 11.58 -7.75 24.61
C ASN A 22 10.29 -8.58 24.69
N MET A 23 9.33 -8.37 23.79
CA MET A 23 8.09 -9.17 23.73
C MET A 23 8.38 -10.68 23.59
N ILE A 24 9.26 -11.09 22.67
CA ILE A 24 9.57 -12.52 22.46
C ILE A 24 10.50 -13.09 23.54
N CYS A 25 11.31 -12.26 24.19
CA CYS A 25 12.24 -12.69 25.23
C CYS A 25 11.61 -12.73 26.63
N ASP A 26 10.53 -11.98 26.88
CA ASP A 26 9.83 -11.94 28.16
C ASP A 26 8.70 -12.98 28.25
N ASP A 27 8.14 -13.43 27.12
CA ASP A 27 7.17 -14.51 27.06
C ASP A 27 7.88 -15.87 26.85
N ILE A 28 7.76 -16.75 27.85
CA ILE A 28 8.36 -18.09 27.83
C ILE A 28 7.97 -18.91 26.61
N LYS A 29 6.81 -18.63 26.00
CA LYS A 29 6.35 -19.28 24.78
C LYS A 29 7.22 -18.94 23.57
N PHE A 30 7.84 -17.76 23.52
CA PHE A 30 8.61 -17.32 22.34
C PHE A 30 10.13 -17.35 22.57
N HIS A 31 10.59 -17.91 23.69
CA HIS A 31 12.01 -17.97 24.03
C HIS A 31 12.91 -18.59 22.95
N GLN A 32 12.41 -19.52 22.14
CA GLN A 32 13.14 -20.09 21.00
C GLN A 32 13.45 -19.08 19.89
N LEU A 33 12.67 -18.00 19.78
CA LEU A 33 12.92 -16.88 18.86
C LEU A 33 13.81 -15.80 19.51
N CYS A 34 13.95 -15.81 20.84
CA CYS A 34 14.75 -14.84 21.57
C CYS A 34 16.25 -15.07 21.34
N TRP A 35 16.94 -14.09 20.75
CA TRP A 35 18.37 -14.19 20.48
C TRP A 35 19.24 -14.19 21.76
N ARG A 36 18.72 -13.62 22.86
CA ARG A 36 19.44 -13.47 24.15
C ARG A 36 19.59 -14.79 24.93
N ASN A 37 18.74 -15.79 24.67
CA ASN A 37 18.62 -17.00 25.48
C ASN A 37 19.25 -18.27 24.87
N LYS A 38 20.20 -18.14 23.92
CA LYS A 38 20.84 -19.28 23.22
C LYS A 38 21.47 -20.36 24.13
N ASN A 39 21.74 -20.06 25.41
CA ASN A 39 22.40 -20.99 26.34
C ASN A 39 21.48 -21.65 27.39
N ASN A 40 20.18 -21.33 27.43
CA ASN A 40 19.21 -21.82 28.44
C ASN A 40 17.94 -22.40 27.80
N ILE A 41 18.06 -23.05 26.64
CA ILE A 41 16.94 -23.83 26.09
C ILE A 41 16.91 -25.15 26.87
N ASN A 42 16.20 -25.17 28.00
CA ASN A 42 15.75 -26.43 28.56
C ASN A 42 14.84 -27.07 27.50
N GLU A 43 15.17 -28.29 27.07
CA GLU A 43 14.42 -29.08 26.07
C GLU A 43 12.94 -29.33 26.46
N ASP A 44 12.52 -28.91 27.66
CA ASP A 44 11.18 -29.10 28.22
C ASP A 44 10.12 -28.08 27.74
N SER A 45 10.48 -27.01 27.02
CA SER A 45 9.50 -26.10 26.40
C SER A 45 9.16 -26.53 24.97
N ASN A 46 8.82 -27.81 24.78
CA ASN A 46 8.40 -28.36 23.49
C ASN A 46 6.87 -28.27 23.34
N ASP A 47 6.29 -27.12 23.71
CA ASP A 47 4.93 -26.81 23.27
C ASP A 47 5.00 -26.52 21.78
N ASN A 48 4.34 -27.35 20.99
CA ASN A 48 4.29 -27.23 19.53
C ASN A 48 3.47 -25.97 19.18
N ILE A 49 4.14 -24.82 19.11
CA ILE A 49 3.48 -23.52 18.91
C ILE A 49 2.83 -23.49 17.54
N ASN A 50 1.52 -23.26 17.54
CA ASN A 50 0.77 -23.07 16.32
C ASN A 50 0.93 -21.63 15.81
N TYR A 51 2.04 -21.33 15.15
CA TYR A 51 2.28 -20.01 14.55
C TYR A 51 1.21 -19.60 13.53
N ASN A 52 0.49 -20.53 12.89
CA ASN A 52 -0.60 -20.19 11.99
C ASN A 52 -1.72 -19.43 12.72
N SER A 53 -2.10 -19.86 13.93
CA SER A 53 -3.09 -19.14 14.73
C SER A 53 -2.64 -17.74 15.13
N TYR A 54 -1.32 -17.55 15.36
CA TYR A 54 -0.77 -16.23 15.66
C TYR A 54 -0.71 -15.34 14.42
N ILE A 55 -0.37 -15.91 13.25
CA ILE A 55 -0.45 -15.20 11.97
C ILE A 55 -1.88 -14.73 11.74
N GLU A 56 -2.86 -15.65 11.83
CA GLU A 56 -4.28 -15.33 11.68
C GLU A 56 -4.72 -14.22 12.63
N SER A 57 -4.35 -14.28 13.91
CA SER A 57 -4.70 -13.21 14.86
C SER A 57 -4.00 -11.90 14.54
N THR A 58 -2.74 -11.93 14.08
CA THR A 58 -1.95 -10.73 13.80
C THR A 58 -2.51 -9.99 12.60
N VAL A 59 -2.91 -10.71 11.55
CA VAL A 59 -3.47 -10.08 10.33
C VAL A 59 -4.98 -9.86 10.40
N SER A 60 -5.65 -10.29 11.47
CA SER A 60 -7.08 -10.09 11.64
C SER A 60 -7.41 -8.65 12.03
N LEU A 61 -8.46 -8.09 11.44
CA LEU A 61 -8.96 -6.78 11.85
C LEU A 61 -9.59 -6.86 13.25
N ASN A 62 -9.01 -6.16 14.22
CA ASN A 62 -9.62 -5.97 15.54
C ASN A 62 -10.39 -4.64 15.60
N PHE A 63 -11.70 -4.69 15.34
CA PHE A 63 -12.60 -3.53 15.44
C PHE A 63 -12.69 -2.87 16.83
N SER A 64 -12.05 -3.45 17.86
CA SER A 64 -12.02 -2.86 19.21
C SER A 64 -10.85 -1.88 19.39
N ASN A 65 -9.86 -1.90 18.50
CA ASN A 65 -8.72 -0.99 18.48
C ASN A 65 -8.49 -0.49 17.05
N ASP A 66 -8.74 0.79 16.78
CA ASP A 66 -8.53 1.41 15.45
C ASP A 66 -7.04 1.53 15.04
N LYS A 67 -6.11 1.01 15.86
CA LYS A 67 -4.69 0.91 15.51
C LYS A 67 -4.44 -0.37 14.74
N THR A 68 -4.67 -0.33 13.43
CA THR A 68 -4.18 -1.35 12.51
C THR A 68 -2.87 -0.85 11.90
N ASN A 69 -1.75 -1.29 12.46
CA ASN A 69 -0.44 -1.14 11.82
C ASN A 69 -0.08 -2.49 11.21
N GLY A 70 0.55 -2.50 10.04
CA GLY A 70 0.98 -3.71 9.34
C GLY A 70 -0.02 -4.24 8.32
N LEU A 71 0.05 -5.55 8.09
CA LEU A 71 -0.82 -6.30 7.17
C LEU A 71 -2.15 -6.63 7.84
N THR A 72 -3.26 -6.23 7.23
CA THR A 72 -4.61 -6.60 7.66
C THR A 72 -5.38 -7.31 6.55
N LEU A 73 -6.05 -8.41 6.87
CA LEU A 73 -6.96 -9.13 5.98
C LEU A 73 -8.42 -8.85 6.32
N CYS A 74 -9.20 -8.57 5.29
CA CYS A 74 -10.60 -8.22 5.42
C CYS A 74 -11.50 -8.93 4.40
N PRO A 75 -12.80 -9.13 4.70
CA PRO A 75 -13.44 -8.88 6.00
C PRO A 75 -13.09 -9.94 7.05
N THR A 76 -12.46 -11.04 6.64
CA THR A 76 -12.05 -12.15 7.50
C THR A 76 -10.71 -12.75 7.05
N THR A 77 -10.15 -13.60 7.91
CA THR A 77 -8.91 -14.36 7.65
C THR A 77 -9.17 -15.78 7.12
N LYS A 78 -10.43 -16.16 6.83
CA LYS A 78 -10.82 -17.53 6.45
C LYS A 78 -10.20 -18.07 5.16
N HIS A 79 -9.56 -17.20 4.38
CA HIS A 79 -8.88 -17.52 3.12
C HIS A 79 -7.43 -17.03 3.14
N LEU A 80 -6.84 -16.97 4.34
CA LEU A 80 -5.45 -16.58 4.54
C LEU A 80 -4.52 -17.44 3.68
N GLU A 81 -4.77 -18.74 3.57
CA GLU A 81 -3.95 -19.69 2.82
C GLU A 81 -3.91 -19.41 1.31
N ASN A 82 -4.88 -18.67 0.76
CA ASN A 82 -4.89 -18.28 -0.64
C ASN A 82 -3.89 -17.14 -0.91
N ILE A 83 -3.67 -16.27 0.08
CA ILE A 83 -2.73 -15.15 -0.01
C ILE A 83 -1.36 -15.58 0.50
N ILE A 84 -1.31 -16.09 1.72
CA ILE A 84 -0.13 -16.64 2.38
C ILE A 84 -0.10 -18.15 2.14
N ASN A 85 0.19 -18.51 0.89
CA ASN A 85 0.29 -19.91 0.48
C ASN A 85 1.68 -20.49 0.78
N GLN A 86 1.87 -21.77 0.47
CA GLN A 86 3.14 -22.46 0.71
C GLN A 86 4.34 -21.82 -0.02
N SER A 87 4.14 -21.15 -1.16
CA SER A 87 5.21 -20.44 -1.87
C SER A 87 5.72 -19.26 -1.04
N VAL A 88 4.79 -18.48 -0.47
CA VAL A 88 5.11 -17.38 0.44
C VAL A 88 5.80 -17.93 1.69
N ILE A 89 5.26 -18.98 2.31
CA ILE A 89 5.87 -19.60 3.51
C ILE A 89 7.30 -20.09 3.20
N ASN A 90 7.51 -20.76 2.07
CA ASN A 90 8.81 -21.27 1.68
C ASN A 90 9.83 -20.14 1.45
N ASN A 91 9.41 -18.96 1.00
CA ASN A 91 10.29 -17.79 0.89
C ASN A 91 10.81 -17.30 2.25
N PHE A 92 10.13 -17.65 3.34
CA PHE A 92 10.51 -17.32 4.72
C PHE A 92 10.93 -18.56 5.55
N ASN A 93 11.19 -19.70 4.89
CA ASN A 93 11.55 -21.00 5.46
C ASN A 93 10.46 -21.70 6.30
N ASP A 94 9.83 -21.00 7.25
CA ASP A 94 8.81 -21.55 8.16
C ASP A 94 7.81 -20.50 8.65
N THR A 95 6.79 -20.94 9.38
CA THR A 95 5.70 -20.11 9.90
C THR A 95 6.12 -19.21 11.07
N ALA A 96 7.18 -19.54 11.79
CA ALA A 96 7.70 -18.74 12.90
C ALA A 96 8.44 -17.49 12.38
N ASN A 97 9.26 -17.66 11.35
CA ASN A 97 9.91 -16.57 10.63
C ASN A 97 8.88 -15.69 9.93
N LEU A 98 7.88 -16.30 9.29
CA LEU A 98 6.81 -15.54 8.66
C LEU A 98 6.04 -14.69 9.68
N TRP A 99 5.63 -15.27 10.82
CA TRP A 99 5.00 -14.52 11.91
C TRP A 99 5.88 -13.37 12.40
N THR A 100 7.19 -13.60 12.55
CA THR A 100 8.16 -12.57 12.93
C THR A 100 8.20 -11.42 11.92
N ILE A 101 8.23 -11.73 10.62
CA ILE A 101 8.20 -10.71 9.56
C ILE A 101 6.89 -9.92 9.60
N ILE A 102 5.73 -10.59 9.71
CA ILE A 102 4.41 -9.91 9.80
C ILE A 102 4.37 -8.92 10.97
N ASN A 103 4.96 -9.27 12.13
CA ASN A 103 4.97 -8.40 13.31
C ASN A 103 5.93 -7.21 13.19
N ILE A 104 7.02 -7.37 12.44
CA ILE A 104 8.03 -6.33 12.29
C ILE A 104 7.66 -5.40 11.12
N ASN A 105 7.43 -5.97 9.94
CA ASN A 105 7.09 -5.25 8.73
C ASN A 105 6.57 -6.21 7.64
N ALA A 106 5.38 -5.93 7.12
CA ALA A 106 4.75 -6.76 6.10
C ALA A 106 5.33 -6.60 4.68
N GLU A 107 6.11 -5.55 4.40
CA GLU A 107 6.63 -5.22 3.07
C GLU A 107 7.27 -6.42 2.33
N PRO A 108 8.14 -7.26 2.94
CA PRO A 108 8.69 -8.43 2.25
C PRO A 108 7.62 -9.40 1.76
N ILE A 109 6.54 -9.57 2.52
CA ILE A 109 5.44 -10.46 2.17
C ILE A 109 4.64 -9.85 1.02
N ILE A 110 4.35 -8.57 1.10
CA ILE A 110 3.61 -7.85 0.05
C ILE A 110 4.37 -7.85 -1.26
N LEU A 111 5.68 -7.63 -1.25
CA LEU A 111 6.50 -7.68 -2.46
C LEU A 111 6.57 -9.09 -3.09
N THR A 112 6.37 -10.15 -2.31
CA THR A 112 6.21 -11.50 -2.86
C THR A 112 4.83 -11.75 -3.45
N ILE A 113 3.77 -11.15 -2.90
CA ILE A 113 2.39 -11.28 -3.39
C ILE A 113 2.17 -10.41 -4.64
N LEU A 114 2.66 -9.17 -4.60
CA LEU A 114 2.51 -8.15 -5.64
C LEU A 114 3.79 -8.07 -6.47
N SER A 115 4.15 -9.15 -7.16
CA SER A 115 5.42 -9.19 -7.88
C SER A 115 5.52 -8.12 -8.97
N SER A 116 6.62 -7.37 -8.99
CA SER A 116 6.93 -6.42 -10.07
C SER A 116 7.03 -7.10 -11.44
N ASP A 117 7.39 -8.39 -11.48
CA ASP A 117 7.50 -9.17 -12.72
C ASP A 117 6.11 -9.44 -13.33
N ASP A 118 5.04 -9.39 -12.52
CA ASP A 118 3.64 -9.49 -12.95
C ASP A 118 3.02 -8.12 -13.26
N GLY A 119 3.84 -7.07 -13.31
CA GLY A 119 3.43 -5.71 -13.67
C GLY A 119 2.95 -4.85 -12.51
N TRP A 120 2.95 -5.35 -11.27
CA TRP A 120 2.59 -4.55 -10.10
C TRP A 120 3.50 -3.32 -9.94
N PRO A 121 2.97 -2.16 -9.51
CA PRO A 121 3.73 -0.92 -9.38
C PRO A 121 4.50 -0.89 -8.05
N VAL A 122 5.29 -1.92 -7.79
CA VAL A 122 6.19 -2.01 -6.62
C VAL A 122 7.61 -2.38 -7.05
N PRO A 123 8.64 -2.21 -6.20
CA PRO A 123 9.99 -2.68 -6.45
C PRO A 123 10.08 -4.19 -6.69
N LYS A 124 11.14 -4.61 -7.39
CA LYS A 124 11.45 -6.03 -7.51
C LYS A 124 12.05 -6.55 -6.20
N TYR A 125 11.40 -7.55 -5.61
CA TYR A 125 11.92 -8.29 -4.47
C TYR A 125 13.11 -9.17 -4.86
N TYR A 126 14.22 -9.08 -4.13
CA TYR A 126 15.35 -9.99 -4.29
C TYR A 126 15.51 -10.98 -3.14
N GLY A 127 14.97 -10.67 -1.96
CA GLY A 127 15.03 -11.54 -0.79
C GLY A 127 15.07 -10.76 0.52
N ALA A 128 14.99 -11.48 1.62
CA ALA A 128 15.13 -10.96 2.96
C ALA A 128 16.08 -11.85 3.78
N CYS A 129 16.80 -11.25 4.72
CA CYS A 129 17.66 -11.97 5.65
C CYS A 129 17.60 -11.29 7.02
N GLY A 130 17.11 -12.02 8.03
CA GLY A 130 16.89 -11.46 9.36
C GLY A 130 15.91 -10.27 9.31
N ARG A 131 16.39 -9.08 9.69
CA ARG A 131 15.58 -7.85 9.79
C ARG A 131 15.82 -6.88 8.63
N ILE A 132 16.27 -7.41 7.50
CA ILE A 132 16.67 -6.65 6.32
C ILE A 132 15.99 -7.24 5.10
N ILE A 133 15.54 -6.35 4.21
CA ILE A 133 15.05 -6.67 2.87
C ILE A 133 15.98 -6.10 1.81
N ILE A 134 16.09 -6.82 0.70
CA ILE A 134 16.80 -6.41 -0.51
C ILE A 134 15.80 -6.31 -1.66
N GLU A 135 15.75 -5.15 -2.29
CA GLU A 135 14.88 -4.87 -3.43
C GLU A 135 15.60 -4.05 -4.52
N SER A 136 14.98 -3.89 -5.68
CA SER A 136 15.51 -3.05 -6.76
C SER A 136 15.49 -1.57 -6.40
N TYR A 137 16.56 -0.86 -6.72
CA TYR A 137 16.53 0.59 -6.78
C TYR A 137 15.68 1.05 -7.97
N VAL A 138 14.58 1.75 -7.68
CA VAL A 138 13.66 2.28 -8.70
C VAL A 138 14.18 3.59 -9.30
N GLY A 139 14.49 4.57 -8.45
CA GLY A 139 14.82 5.93 -8.86
C GLY A 139 14.68 6.92 -7.72
N LEU A 140 14.41 8.19 -8.05
CA LEU A 140 14.22 9.25 -7.05
C LEU A 140 12.75 9.33 -6.61
N PRO A 141 12.48 9.85 -5.40
CA PRO A 141 11.12 10.07 -4.92
C PRO A 141 10.32 11.03 -5.83
N LEU A 142 8.99 10.93 -5.82
CA LEU A 142 8.08 11.75 -6.63
C LEU A 142 8.27 13.24 -6.37
N THR A 143 8.61 13.63 -5.14
CA THR A 143 8.90 15.02 -4.75
C THR A 143 10.01 15.65 -5.60
N PHE A 144 10.98 14.87 -6.09
CA PHE A 144 12.03 15.36 -6.99
C PHE A 144 11.49 15.84 -8.35
N TYR A 145 10.35 15.31 -8.78
CA TYR A 145 9.73 15.60 -10.07
C TYR A 145 8.67 16.71 -10.00
N TYR A 146 8.49 17.33 -8.83
CA TYR A 146 7.45 18.33 -8.61
C TYR A 146 7.52 19.52 -9.57
N ASN A 147 8.72 19.97 -9.93
CA ASN A 147 8.95 21.12 -10.82
C ASN A 147 9.36 20.72 -12.25
N GLU A 148 9.22 19.44 -12.62
CA GLU A 148 9.52 18.98 -13.97
C GLU A 148 8.52 19.55 -15.01
N PRO A 149 8.86 19.53 -16.31
CA PRO A 149 7.95 19.97 -17.36
C PRO A 149 6.57 19.34 -17.22
N TRP A 150 5.51 20.15 -17.38
CA TRP A 150 4.15 19.72 -17.06
C TRP A 150 3.72 18.43 -17.78
N LEU A 151 4.13 18.23 -19.03
CA LEU A 151 3.83 16.99 -19.78
C LEU A 151 4.46 15.74 -19.14
N ARG A 152 5.65 15.86 -18.55
CA ARG A 152 6.29 14.76 -17.82
C ARG A 152 5.53 14.46 -16.54
N ARG A 153 5.13 15.48 -15.80
CA ARG A 153 4.27 15.34 -14.61
C ARG A 153 2.91 14.72 -14.97
N ALA A 154 2.29 15.13 -16.06
CA ALA A 154 1.06 14.55 -16.58
C ALA A 154 1.22 13.05 -16.92
N LYS A 155 2.36 12.65 -17.47
CA LYS A 155 2.70 11.24 -17.74
C LYS A 155 2.89 10.43 -16.45
N ILE A 156 3.57 10.98 -15.44
CA ILE A 156 3.71 10.33 -14.13
C ILE A 156 2.32 10.20 -13.46
N ALA A 157 1.50 11.26 -13.49
CA ALA A 157 0.14 11.27 -12.96
C ALA A 157 -0.78 10.24 -13.62
N LEU A 158 -0.67 10.07 -14.94
CA LEU A 158 -1.34 9.00 -15.68
C LEU A 158 -1.00 7.63 -15.07
N TYR A 159 0.28 7.35 -14.85
CA TYR A 159 0.70 6.06 -14.29
C TYR A 159 0.36 5.90 -12.80
N LEU A 160 0.26 7.00 -12.03
CA LEU A 160 -0.26 6.96 -10.66
C LEU A 160 -1.72 6.51 -10.63
N LEU A 161 -2.55 7.00 -11.57
CA LEU A 161 -3.94 6.55 -11.70
C LEU A 161 -4.04 5.10 -12.19
N GLU A 162 -3.18 4.67 -13.11
CA GLU A 162 -3.06 3.25 -13.49
C GLU A 162 -2.69 2.37 -12.28
N ALA A 163 -1.79 2.83 -11.41
CA ALA A 163 -1.44 2.11 -10.19
C ALA A 163 -2.62 2.01 -9.21
N ALA A 164 -3.36 3.10 -8.97
CA ALA A 164 -4.56 3.08 -8.13
C ALA A 164 -5.63 2.10 -8.66
N GLN A 165 -5.81 2.06 -9.99
CA GLN A 165 -6.68 1.09 -10.64
C GLN A 165 -6.17 -0.34 -10.43
N MET A 166 -4.86 -0.58 -10.63
CA MET A 166 -4.24 -1.90 -10.48
C MET A 166 -4.37 -2.44 -9.04
N PHE A 167 -4.11 -1.62 -8.02
CA PHE A 167 -4.28 -2.02 -6.61
C PHE A 167 -5.73 -2.32 -6.24
N THR A 168 -6.70 -1.62 -6.85
CA THR A 168 -8.12 -1.78 -6.52
C THR A 168 -8.77 -2.93 -7.31
N PHE A 169 -8.37 -3.14 -8.57
CA PHE A 169 -9.07 -4.00 -9.52
C PHE A 169 -8.16 -5.00 -10.26
N GLY A 170 -6.84 -4.95 -10.10
CA GLY A 170 -5.89 -5.75 -10.88
C GLY A 170 -5.86 -7.24 -10.56
N ASN A 171 -6.40 -7.65 -9.42
CA ASN A 171 -6.65 -9.05 -9.08
C ASN A 171 -8.16 -9.28 -9.01
N ASP A 172 -8.70 -10.42 -9.44
CA ASP A 172 -10.15 -10.66 -9.46
C ASP A 172 -10.75 -10.86 -8.06
N ASP A 173 -10.00 -11.52 -7.16
CA ASP A 173 -10.44 -11.92 -5.82
C ASP A 173 -10.10 -10.88 -4.76
N TYR A 174 -9.00 -10.14 -4.94
CA TYR A 174 -8.45 -9.26 -3.92
C TYR A 174 -8.31 -7.81 -4.37
N ALA A 175 -8.48 -6.89 -3.43
CA ALA A 175 -8.10 -5.49 -3.56
C ALA A 175 -7.06 -5.17 -2.49
N PHE A 176 -6.08 -4.35 -2.84
CA PHE A 176 -4.94 -3.99 -2.01
C PHE A 176 -5.04 -2.49 -1.70
N TYR A 177 -5.28 -2.11 -0.46
CA TYR A 177 -5.41 -0.71 -0.06
C TYR A 177 -4.20 -0.29 0.75
N LEU A 178 -3.37 0.56 0.16
CA LEU A 178 -2.18 1.12 0.81
C LEU A 178 -2.61 2.28 1.70
N THR A 179 -2.03 2.35 2.90
CA THR A 179 -2.47 3.30 3.93
C THR A 179 -1.44 4.37 4.27
N ASP A 180 -0.24 4.29 3.71
CA ASP A 180 0.82 5.29 3.87
C ASP A 180 1.31 5.80 2.51
N ILE A 181 0.38 6.30 1.71
CA ILE A 181 0.70 6.90 0.41
C ILE A 181 1.13 8.35 0.63
N SER A 182 2.40 8.63 0.31
CA SER A 182 2.97 9.97 0.26
C SER A 182 3.87 10.12 -0.97
N ALA A 183 4.18 11.35 -1.36
CA ALA A 183 5.08 11.60 -2.48
C ALA A 183 6.53 11.13 -2.21
N ASP A 184 6.94 11.02 -0.95
CA ASP A 184 8.26 10.50 -0.58
C ASP A 184 8.31 8.96 -0.62
N ASN A 185 7.16 8.29 -0.43
CA ASN A 185 7.00 6.84 -0.50
C ASN A 185 6.72 6.30 -1.92
N ILE A 186 6.82 7.18 -2.94
CA ILE A 186 6.68 6.82 -4.35
C ILE A 186 7.97 7.16 -5.07
N ALA A 187 8.63 6.17 -5.66
CA ALA A 187 9.81 6.38 -6.50
C ALA A 187 9.46 6.30 -7.99
N ILE A 188 10.11 7.12 -8.81
CA ILE A 188 9.88 7.17 -10.26
C ILE A 188 11.02 6.48 -11.00
N ASP A 189 10.69 5.50 -11.84
CA ASP A 189 11.67 4.80 -12.66
C ASP A 189 12.16 5.64 -13.85
N ASN A 190 13.11 5.11 -14.60
CA ASN A 190 13.67 5.77 -15.78
C ASN A 190 12.70 5.91 -16.97
N TYR A 191 11.49 5.34 -16.88
CA TYR A 191 10.42 5.44 -17.87
C TYR A 191 9.26 6.34 -17.41
N ASP A 192 9.44 7.05 -16.29
CA ASP A 192 8.44 7.88 -15.62
C ASP A 192 7.30 7.08 -14.97
N LYS A 193 7.50 5.78 -14.68
CA LYS A 193 6.49 4.97 -13.99
C LYS A 193 6.74 5.01 -12.47
N PRO A 194 5.70 5.33 -11.69
CA PRO A 194 5.77 5.30 -10.23
C PRO A 194 5.79 3.86 -9.71
N LYS A 195 6.58 3.64 -8.65
CA LYS A 195 6.60 2.44 -7.83
C LYS A 195 6.41 2.84 -6.37
N PHE A 196 5.55 2.12 -5.66
CA PHE A 196 5.27 2.34 -4.24
C PHE A 196 6.31 1.59 -3.44
N VAL A 197 7.17 2.32 -2.75
CA VAL A 197 8.36 1.77 -2.07
C VAL A 197 8.18 1.62 -0.57
N ASP A 198 7.02 1.99 -0.04
CA ASP A 198 6.63 1.73 1.34
C ASP A 198 5.33 0.92 1.33
N LEU A 199 5.41 -0.31 1.82
CA LEU A 199 4.32 -1.29 1.81
C LEU A 199 4.14 -1.92 3.20
N GLU A 200 4.59 -1.23 4.25
CA GLU A 200 4.53 -1.76 5.61
C GLU A 200 3.07 -1.86 6.11
N ASN A 201 2.20 -0.92 5.71
CA ASN A 201 0.81 -0.81 6.17
C ASN A 201 -0.18 -0.99 5.00
N ILE A 202 -0.90 -2.12 4.98
CA ILE A 202 -1.78 -2.49 3.86
C ILE A 202 -3.00 -3.30 4.31
N PHE A 203 -4.15 -3.04 3.68
CA PHE A 203 -5.31 -3.92 3.74
C PHE A 203 -5.39 -4.80 2.49
N ILE A 204 -5.57 -6.10 2.67
CA ILE A 204 -5.95 -7.01 1.60
C ILE A 204 -7.41 -7.41 1.81
N LEU A 205 -8.28 -6.92 0.93
CA LEU A 205 -9.71 -7.16 0.96
C LEU A 205 -10.06 -8.31 0.02
N ASN A 206 -10.68 -9.36 0.54
CA ASN A 206 -11.32 -10.41 -0.26
C ASN A 206 -12.70 -9.94 -0.75
N LYS A 207 -12.82 -9.73 -2.07
CA LYS A 207 -14.05 -9.29 -2.74
C LYS A 207 -15.14 -10.35 -2.80
N ASN A 208 -14.76 -11.62 -2.65
CA ASN A 208 -15.62 -12.79 -2.77
C ASN A 208 -15.94 -13.41 -1.39
N SER A 209 -16.11 -12.56 -0.37
CA SER A 209 -16.46 -13.00 0.98
C SER A 209 -17.85 -13.64 1.06
N MET A 210 -18.04 -14.61 1.96
CA MET A 210 -19.34 -15.26 2.18
C MET A 210 -20.36 -14.28 2.78
N ALA A 211 -21.64 -14.45 2.49
CA ALA A 211 -22.72 -13.57 2.99
C ALA A 211 -22.75 -13.43 4.53
N THR A 212 -22.28 -14.44 5.28
CA THR A 212 -22.16 -14.39 6.74
C THR A 212 -21.08 -13.45 7.25
N ASP A 213 -20.09 -13.16 6.40
CA ASP A 213 -18.95 -12.28 6.69
C ASP A 213 -19.17 -10.85 6.15
N GLN A 214 -20.18 -10.67 5.30
CA GLN A 214 -20.54 -9.39 4.70
C GLN A 214 -21.28 -8.51 5.72
N ARG A 215 -20.87 -7.25 5.80
CA ARG A 215 -21.58 -6.22 6.57
C ARG A 215 -22.76 -5.67 5.77
N LYS A 216 -23.63 -4.91 6.44
CA LYS A 216 -24.84 -4.32 5.85
C LYS A 216 -24.52 -3.54 4.56
N ASP A 217 -23.41 -2.81 4.56
CA ASP A 217 -23.05 -1.87 3.49
C ASP A 217 -22.09 -2.52 2.46
N TRP A 218 -21.94 -3.86 2.48
CA TRP A 218 -20.96 -4.58 1.65
C TRP A 218 -21.06 -4.27 0.15
N ASN A 219 -22.27 -4.10 -0.36
CA ASN A 219 -22.50 -3.86 -1.79
C ASN A 219 -22.43 -2.39 -2.18
N ASP A 220 -22.33 -1.48 -1.22
CA ASP A 220 -22.15 -0.06 -1.49
C ASP A 220 -20.67 0.23 -1.77
N LEU A 221 -20.41 1.32 -2.49
CA LEU A 221 -19.04 1.81 -2.67
C LEU A 221 -18.61 2.53 -1.38
N HIS A 222 -17.53 2.08 -0.76
CA HIS A 222 -16.89 2.89 0.28
C HIS A 222 -16.24 4.12 -0.35
N VAL A 223 -16.69 5.29 0.08
CA VAL A 223 -16.12 6.60 -0.26
C VAL A 223 -15.31 7.09 0.92
N SER A 224 -14.00 7.23 0.72
CA SER A 224 -13.07 7.69 1.75
C SER A 224 -13.39 9.12 2.15
N ASP A 225 -13.45 9.37 3.45
CA ASP A 225 -13.84 10.68 3.99
C ASP A 225 -12.81 11.76 3.62
N SER A 226 -13.27 12.76 2.87
CA SER A 226 -12.51 13.95 2.51
C SER A 226 -12.66 15.10 3.51
N GLY A 227 -13.49 14.93 4.54
CA GLY A 227 -14.05 16.01 5.37
C GLY A 227 -13.49 16.12 6.79
N ILE A 228 -12.56 15.25 7.22
CA ILE A 228 -11.90 15.45 8.51
C ILE A 228 -10.88 16.58 8.35
N GLU A 229 -11.24 17.76 8.88
CA GLU A 229 -10.30 18.84 9.13
C GLU A 229 -9.23 18.37 10.12
N CYS A 230 -8.19 17.72 9.61
CA CYS A 230 -6.97 17.55 10.35
C CYS A 230 -5.80 18.03 9.49
N ASP A 231 -4.97 18.87 10.10
CA ASP A 231 -3.73 19.31 9.50
C ASP A 231 -2.81 18.09 9.33
N ASN A 232 -2.67 17.62 8.09
CA ASN A 232 -1.72 16.58 7.64
C ASN A 232 -2.07 15.10 7.92
N CYS A 233 -3.33 14.69 8.07
CA CYS A 233 -3.61 13.26 8.14
C CYS A 233 -4.08 12.69 6.80
N PHE A 234 -3.35 11.69 6.34
CA PHE A 234 -3.91 10.66 5.49
C PHE A 234 -4.94 9.89 6.33
N VAL A 235 -6.22 10.13 6.07
CA VAL A 235 -7.31 9.52 6.86
C VAL A 235 -7.78 8.26 6.16
N PHE A 236 -7.71 7.15 6.86
CA PHE A 236 -8.37 5.91 6.48
C PHE A 236 -9.15 5.37 7.67
N SER A 237 -10.21 4.63 7.37
CA SER A 237 -10.98 3.89 8.36
C SER A 237 -10.84 2.41 8.02
N PRO A 238 -10.08 1.63 8.83
CA PRO A 238 -9.98 0.18 8.64
C PRO A 238 -11.36 -0.46 8.60
N ARG A 239 -12.26 0.01 9.48
CA ARG A 239 -13.62 -0.48 9.57
C ARG A 239 -14.40 -0.25 8.27
N ASP A 240 -14.34 0.95 7.71
CA ASP A 240 -15.14 1.30 6.53
C ASP A 240 -14.57 0.65 5.27
N ILE A 241 -13.24 0.57 5.11
CA ILE A 241 -12.62 -0.20 4.02
C ILE A 241 -13.05 -1.66 4.09
N CYS A 242 -13.03 -2.26 5.29
CA CYS A 242 -13.29 -3.68 5.48
C CYS A 242 -14.78 -4.05 5.55
N SER A 243 -15.70 -3.08 5.63
CA SER A 243 -17.14 -3.33 5.59
C SER A 243 -17.74 -3.29 4.18
N HIS A 244 -16.96 -2.92 3.17
CA HIS A 244 -17.39 -2.77 1.78
C HIS A 244 -16.60 -3.67 0.84
N ARG A 245 -17.22 -4.09 -0.28
CA ARG A 245 -16.56 -4.90 -1.31
C ARG A 245 -15.55 -4.10 -2.13
N ILE A 246 -15.78 -2.80 -2.28
CA ILE A 246 -14.95 -1.89 -3.07
C ILE A 246 -14.82 -0.58 -2.30
N SER A 247 -13.62 -0.04 -2.25
CA SER A 247 -13.33 1.29 -1.74
C SER A 247 -12.60 2.13 -2.78
N ASP A 248 -12.89 3.43 -2.79
CA ASP A 248 -12.13 4.39 -3.58
C ASP A 248 -10.78 4.78 -2.97
N HIS A 249 -10.33 4.14 -1.88
CA HIS A 249 -9.20 4.57 -1.07
C HIS A 249 -7.89 4.83 -1.84
N ASN A 250 -7.53 3.94 -2.77
CA ASN A 250 -6.34 4.16 -3.60
C ASN A 250 -6.49 5.37 -4.55
N TYR A 251 -7.70 5.61 -5.07
CA TYR A 251 -8.00 6.79 -5.87
C TYR A 251 -8.05 8.05 -5.00
N TYR A 252 -8.57 7.95 -3.78
CA TYR A 252 -8.55 9.02 -2.77
C TYR A 252 -7.12 9.46 -2.48
N ALA A 253 -6.24 8.50 -2.18
CA ALA A 253 -4.82 8.75 -1.93
C ALA A 253 -4.16 9.48 -3.11
N ILE A 254 -4.31 8.98 -4.32
CA ILE A 254 -3.67 9.58 -5.49
C ILE A 254 -4.31 10.91 -5.87
N CYS A 255 -5.62 10.96 -6.07
CA CYS A 255 -6.25 12.16 -6.58
C CYS A 255 -6.25 13.30 -5.58
N GLN A 256 -6.52 13.01 -4.30
CA GLN A 256 -6.65 14.05 -3.30
C GLN A 256 -5.29 14.46 -2.71
N HIS A 257 -4.44 13.50 -2.33
CA HIS A 257 -3.19 13.81 -1.61
C HIS A 257 -1.99 14.04 -2.52
N ILE A 258 -1.99 13.48 -3.74
CA ILE A 258 -0.87 13.63 -4.67
C ILE A 258 -1.19 14.61 -5.79
N LEU A 259 -2.27 14.40 -6.53
CA LEU A 259 -2.52 15.13 -7.78
C LEU A 259 -3.13 16.53 -7.56
N TYR A 260 -4.02 16.65 -6.58
CA TYR A 260 -4.82 17.85 -6.35
C TYR A 260 -4.25 18.76 -5.27
N PHE A 261 -4.60 20.03 -5.36
CA PHE A 261 -4.30 21.03 -4.35
C PHE A 261 -5.29 20.95 -3.18
N ILE A 262 -4.83 20.46 -2.04
CA ILE A 262 -5.43 20.79 -0.75
C ILE A 262 -4.47 21.71 -0.03
N LYS A 263 -4.99 22.78 0.61
CA LYS A 263 -4.26 23.64 1.55
C LYS A 263 -3.70 22.79 2.70
N SER A 264 -2.63 22.04 2.43
CA SER A 264 -1.88 21.24 3.37
C SER A 264 -0.43 21.71 3.30
N LYS A 265 0.31 21.56 4.40
CA LYS A 265 1.74 21.81 4.43
C LYS A 265 2.53 20.61 3.88
N SER A 266 1.99 19.90 2.89
CA SER A 266 2.76 18.88 2.18
C SER A 266 3.90 19.53 1.40
N SER A 267 4.95 18.78 1.12
CA SER A 267 6.07 19.21 0.26
C SER A 267 5.61 19.61 -1.15
N MET A 268 4.39 19.23 -1.54
CA MET A 268 3.77 19.47 -2.84
C MET A 268 2.50 20.30 -2.67
N SER A 269 2.66 21.48 -2.08
CA SER A 269 1.56 22.28 -1.57
C SER A 269 0.56 22.72 -2.63
N GLU A 270 0.81 22.64 -3.94
CA GLU A 270 -0.14 22.99 -5.02
C GLU A 270 -0.71 21.75 -5.76
N GLY A 271 -0.39 20.53 -5.28
CA GLY A 271 -0.68 19.29 -5.99
C GLY A 271 0.30 19.03 -7.14
N PHE A 272 0.47 17.76 -7.52
CA PHE A 272 1.45 17.37 -8.54
C PHE A 272 1.15 17.91 -9.94
N LEU A 273 -0.12 18.18 -10.25
CA LEU A 273 -0.57 18.69 -11.55
C LEU A 273 -0.72 20.22 -11.63
N HIS A 274 -0.17 20.97 -10.66
CA HIS A 274 -0.19 22.43 -10.65
C HIS A 274 0.37 23.06 -11.95
N ASP A 275 0.02 24.32 -12.18
CA ASP A 275 0.44 25.12 -13.34
C ASP A 275 0.12 24.46 -14.70
N ILE A 276 -1.13 24.00 -14.88
CA ILE A 276 -1.58 23.44 -16.15
C ILE A 276 -1.44 24.51 -17.27
N PRO A 277 -0.69 24.24 -18.35
CA PRO A 277 -0.51 25.19 -19.44
C PRO A 277 -1.83 25.61 -20.09
N LYS A 278 -1.99 26.91 -20.38
CA LYS A 278 -3.23 27.46 -20.96
C LYS A 278 -3.64 26.79 -22.27
N ASN A 279 -2.68 26.42 -23.12
CA ASN A 279 -2.95 25.71 -24.37
C ASN A 279 -3.58 24.32 -24.12
N ILE A 280 -3.17 23.63 -23.05
CA ILE A 280 -3.75 22.35 -22.65
C ILE A 280 -5.15 22.57 -22.11
N LEU A 281 -5.37 23.53 -21.21
CA LEU A 281 -6.71 23.84 -20.67
C LEU A 281 -7.71 24.20 -21.78
N ASN A 282 -7.28 24.98 -22.78
CA ASN A 282 -8.13 25.36 -23.91
C ASN A 282 -8.52 24.16 -24.79
N LYS A 283 -7.63 23.18 -24.94
CA LYS A 283 -7.85 21.99 -25.79
C LYS A 283 -8.57 20.86 -25.04
N TYR A 284 -8.33 20.75 -23.73
CA TYR A 284 -8.82 19.68 -22.86
C TYR A 284 -9.62 20.27 -21.70
N SER A 285 -10.76 20.89 -22.02
CA SER A 285 -11.58 21.62 -21.04
C SER A 285 -12.11 20.77 -19.89
N GLN A 286 -12.17 19.43 -20.05
CA GLN A 286 -12.59 18.50 -19.01
C GLN A 286 -11.47 18.15 -18.01
N LEU A 287 -10.22 18.50 -18.28
CA LEU A 287 -9.07 18.11 -17.44
C LEU A 287 -9.21 18.61 -16.00
N GLU A 288 -9.46 19.91 -15.84
CA GLU A 288 -9.59 20.55 -14.52
C GLU A 288 -10.84 20.03 -13.78
N ILE A 289 -11.95 19.83 -14.50
CA ILE A 289 -13.19 19.28 -13.94
C ILE A 289 -12.95 17.88 -13.41
N MET A 290 -12.32 16.99 -14.18
CA MET A 290 -12.06 15.60 -13.75
C MET A 290 -10.99 15.52 -12.66
N LEU A 291 -10.02 16.44 -12.64
CA LEU A 291 -9.07 16.56 -11.53
C LEU A 291 -9.79 16.91 -10.22
N ASN A 292 -10.69 17.90 -10.27
CA ASN A 292 -11.50 18.30 -9.12
C ASN A 292 -12.43 17.17 -8.65
N GLU A 293 -13.20 16.56 -9.55
CA GLU A 293 -14.12 15.45 -9.22
C GLU A 293 -13.37 14.21 -8.68
N CYS A 294 -12.13 13.98 -9.12
CA CYS A 294 -11.35 12.88 -8.55
C CYS A 294 -10.82 13.20 -7.14
N ALA A 295 -10.58 14.47 -6.82
CA ALA A 295 -10.08 14.86 -5.51
C ALA A 295 -11.20 15.08 -4.48
N ILE A 296 -12.32 15.63 -4.91
CA ILE A 296 -13.48 15.95 -4.09
C ILE A 296 -14.72 15.62 -4.92
N PRO A 297 -15.18 14.35 -4.91
CA PRO A 297 -16.27 13.90 -5.76
C PRO A 297 -17.58 14.58 -5.37
N THR A 298 -18.34 15.00 -6.38
CA THR A 298 -19.74 15.41 -6.19
C THR A 298 -20.67 14.18 -6.18
N ILE A 299 -21.91 14.34 -5.72
CA ILE A 299 -22.88 13.23 -5.62
C ILE A 299 -23.12 12.54 -6.99
N GLU A 300 -22.91 13.24 -8.11
CA GLU A 300 -23.18 12.71 -9.46
C GLU A 300 -22.11 11.74 -9.97
N GLN A 301 -20.86 11.81 -9.49
CA GLN A 301 -19.76 10.98 -9.98
C GLN A 301 -18.92 10.40 -8.84
N SER A 302 -18.69 9.10 -8.87
CA SER A 302 -17.74 8.49 -7.94
C SER A 302 -16.31 8.90 -8.28
N ARG A 303 -15.48 8.96 -7.24
CA ARG A 303 -14.04 9.23 -7.37
C ARG A 303 -13.35 8.32 -8.38
N ILE A 304 -13.69 7.03 -8.36
CA ILE A 304 -13.16 6.02 -9.29
C ILE A 304 -13.51 6.39 -10.73
N SER A 305 -14.77 6.74 -11.00
CA SER A 305 -15.23 7.13 -12.35
C SER A 305 -14.55 8.41 -12.84
N ALA A 306 -14.39 9.41 -11.96
CA ALA A 306 -13.68 10.65 -12.26
C ALA A 306 -12.19 10.38 -12.52
N GLY A 307 -11.54 9.54 -11.72
CA GLY A 307 -10.15 9.12 -11.89
C GLY A 307 -9.90 8.38 -13.20
N ASP A 308 -10.79 7.46 -13.60
CA ASP A 308 -10.70 6.76 -14.88
C ASP A 308 -10.87 7.71 -16.08
N LYS A 309 -11.73 8.73 -15.97
CA LYS A 309 -11.87 9.77 -17.00
C LYS A 309 -10.64 10.67 -17.06
N LEU A 310 -10.12 11.09 -15.89
CA LEU A 310 -8.89 11.86 -15.79
C LEU A 310 -7.71 11.10 -16.42
N GLN A 311 -7.58 9.81 -16.12
CA GLN A 311 -6.58 8.92 -16.71
C GLN A 311 -6.66 8.91 -18.24
N LYS A 312 -7.86 8.79 -18.82
CA LYS A 312 -8.06 8.84 -20.27
C LYS A 312 -7.64 10.18 -20.88
N ILE A 313 -8.00 11.30 -20.24
CA ILE A 313 -7.61 12.65 -20.69
C ILE A 313 -6.09 12.80 -20.66
N LEU A 314 -5.44 12.42 -19.55
CA LEU A 314 -3.98 12.50 -19.42
C LEU A 314 -3.27 11.63 -20.46
N ARG A 315 -3.78 10.43 -20.74
CA ARG A 315 -3.25 9.56 -21.81
C ARG A 315 -3.30 10.24 -23.16
N GLU A 316 -4.45 10.83 -23.51
CA GLU A 316 -4.61 11.55 -24.77
C GLU A 316 -3.63 12.73 -24.90
N ILE A 317 -3.44 13.49 -23.82
CA ILE A 317 -2.50 14.61 -23.77
C ILE A 317 -1.06 14.13 -24.01
N VAL A 318 -0.62 13.12 -23.25
CA VAL A 318 0.75 12.59 -23.32
C VAL A 318 1.08 11.99 -24.69
N GLU A 319 0.08 11.41 -25.37
CA GLU A 319 0.26 10.84 -26.70
C GLU A 319 0.30 11.90 -27.81
N LYS A 320 -0.48 12.98 -27.69
CA LYS A 320 -0.69 13.96 -28.76
C LYS A 320 0.16 15.23 -28.64
N GLU A 321 0.64 15.59 -27.45
CA GLU A 321 1.37 16.84 -27.19
C GLU A 321 2.91 16.62 -27.10
N LYS A 322 3.42 15.56 -27.75
CA LYS A 322 4.86 15.23 -27.78
C LYS A 322 5.72 16.30 -28.45
#